data_AF-A0A0V7ZTS7-F1
#
_entry.id   AF-A0A0V7ZTS7-F1
#
_cell.length_a   1.000
_cell.length_b   1.000
_cell.length_c   1.000
_cell.angle_alpha   90.00
_cell.angle_beta   90.00
_cell.angle_gamma   90.00
#
_symmetry.space_group_name_H-M   'P 1'
#
loop_
_entity.id
_entity.type
_entity.pdbx_description
1 polymer ?
#
loop_
_entity_poly.entity_id
_entity_poly.type
_entity_poly.pdbx_seq_one_letter_code
_entity_poly.pdbx_strand_id
1 'polypeptide(L)' 'MKAHRIETTLTENGTLNLKDLPFQAGEQVEIIILENPKHPSESNLYPLHGTVIRYDDPFDPAVPLEDWEMLQ' A
#
# COMPACT_ATOMS: atom_id res chain seq x y z
N MET A 1 -17.69 19.07 -6.88
CA MET A 1 -17.50 18.03 -7.91
C MET A 1 -17.58 16.68 -7.22
N LYS A 2 -18.44 15.75 -7.66
CA LYS A 2 -18.49 14.38 -7.13
C LYS A 2 -17.74 13.47 -8.12
N ALA A 3 -16.71 12.78 -7.65
CA ALA A 3 -15.91 11.89 -8.48
C ALA A 3 -16.25 10.44 -8.17
N HIS A 4 -16.55 9.65 -9.20
CA HIS A 4 -16.68 8.20 -9.11
C HIS A 4 -15.40 7.56 -9.64
N ARG A 5 -14.68 6.81 -8.79
CA ARG A 5 -13.46 6.09 -9.16
C ARG A 5 -13.81 4.66 -9.54
N ILE A 6 -13.35 4.23 -10.71
CA ILE A 6 -13.42 2.84 -11.18
C ILE A 6 -11.99 2.43 -11.53
N GLU A 7 -11.54 1.32 -10.96
CA GLU A 7 -10.23 0.74 -11.29
C GLU A 7 -10.44 -0.51 -12.13
N THR A 8 -9.74 -0.58 -13.26
CA THR A 8 -9.80 -1.73 -14.14
C THR A 8 -8.48 -1.88 -14.90
N THR A 9 -8.23 -3.09 -15.39
CA THR A 9 -7.06 -3.38 -16.23
C THR A 9 -7.48 -3.36 -17.70
N LEU A 10 -6.66 -2.74 -18.53
CA LEU A 10 -6.89 -2.69 -19.97
C LEU A 10 -6.75 -4.11 -20.56
N THR A 11 -7.80 -4.63 -21.18
CA THR A 11 -7.80 -5.96 -21.82
C THR A 11 -7.38 -5.92 -23.29
N GLU A 12 -7.51 -4.76 -23.94
CA GLU A 12 -7.20 -4.53 -25.34
C GLU A 12 -6.31 -3.31 -25.51
N ASN A 13 -5.35 -3.36 -26.44
CA ASN A 13 -4.43 -2.25 -26.64
C ASN A 13 -5.18 -0.97 -27.04
N GLY A 14 -5.00 0.09 -26.25
CA GLY A 14 -5.53 1.42 -26.53
C GLY A 14 -7.06 1.56 -26.42
N THR A 15 -7.79 0.52 -25.99
CA THR A 15 -9.26 0.55 -25.92
C THR A 15 -9.76 0.17 -24.53
N LEU A 16 -10.58 1.03 -23.94
CA LEU A 16 -11.25 0.80 -22.66
C LEU A 16 -12.77 0.86 -22.82
N ASN A 17 -13.44 -0.25 -22.53
CA ASN A 17 -14.91 -0.33 -22.55
C ASN A 17 -15.45 -0.20 -21.12
N LEU A 18 -16.02 0.96 -20.78
CA LEU A 18 -16.70 1.18 -19.50
C LEU A 18 -18.19 0.83 -19.63
N LYS A 19 -18.70 -0.03 -18.74
CA LYS A 19 -20.10 -0.45 -18.67
C LYS A 19 -20.67 -0.15 -17.29
N ASP A 20 -22.00 -0.06 -17.21
CA ASP A 20 -22.76 0.08 -15.95
C ASP A 20 -22.33 1.28 -15.08
N LEU A 21 -22.03 2.40 -15.74
CA LEU A 21 -21.71 3.65 -15.04
C LEU A 21 -22.95 4.18 -14.30
N PRO A 22 -22.79 4.77 -13.10
CA PRO A 22 -23.90 5.29 -12.29
C PRO A 22 -24.40 6.65 -12.79
N PHE A 23 -24.48 6.84 -14.11
CA PHE A 23 -24.91 8.07 -14.77
C PHE A 23 -26.10 7.77 -15.69
N GLN A 24 -26.95 8.78 -15.89
CA GLN A 24 -28.13 8.69 -16.74
C GLN A 24 -27.88 9.31 -18.11
N ALA A 25 -28.70 8.91 -19.10
CA ALA A 25 -28.63 9.49 -20.43
C ALA A 25 -28.87 11.02 -20.38
N GLY A 26 -27.97 11.78 -20.99
CA GLY A 26 -28.02 13.24 -21.02
C GLY A 26 -27.18 13.93 -19.93
N GLU A 27 -26.62 13.19 -18.99
CA GLU A 27 -25.67 13.76 -18.02
C GLU A 27 -24.32 14.03 -18.68
N GLN A 28 -23.76 15.22 -18.43
CA GLN A 28 -22.41 15.56 -18.86
C GLN A 28 -21.41 14.94 -17.87
N VAL A 29 -20.49 14.13 -18.39
CA VAL A 29 -19.45 13.47 -17.62
C VAL A 29 -18.06 13.87 -18.12
N GLU A 30 -17.11 13.99 -17.20
CA GLU A 30 -15.69 14.18 -17.49
C GLU A 30 -14.94 12.92 -17.08
N ILE A 31 -14.05 12.42 -17.94
CA ILE A 31 -13.28 11.19 -17.70
C ILE A 31 -11.80 11.54 -17.63
N ILE A 32 -11.14 11.13 -16.56
CA ILE A 32 -9.69 11.25 -16.37
C ILE A 32 -9.11 9.84 -16.29
N ILE A 33 -8.19 9.53 -17.19
CA ILE A 33 -7.48 8.24 -17.21
C ILE A 33 -6.09 8.48 -16.63
N LEU A 34 -5.79 7.79 -15.53
CA LEU A 34 -4.48 7.81 -14.90
C LEU A 34 -3.89 6.41 -15.00
N GLU A 35 -2.60 6.32 -15.34
CA GLU A 35 -1.87 5.07 -15.11
C GLU A 35 -1.86 4.79 -13.61
N ASN A 36 -2.30 3.60 -13.21
CA ASN A 36 -2.09 3.17 -11.84
C ASN A 36 -0.65 2.68 -11.76
N PRO A 37 0.29 3.43 -11.14
CA PRO A 37 1.61 2.87 -10.90
C PRO A 37 1.36 1.59 -10.12
N LYS A 38 1.86 0.46 -10.61
CA LYS A 38 1.93 -0.73 -9.76
C LYS A 38 2.63 -0.25 -8.51
N HIS A 39 1.89 -0.10 -7.40
CA HIS A 39 2.53 -0.11 -6.10
C HIS A 39 3.42 -1.34 -6.18
N PRO A 40 4.75 -1.21 -5.96
CA PRO A 40 5.58 -2.39 -5.85
C PRO A 40 4.77 -3.28 -4.92
N SER A 41 4.40 -4.46 -5.42
CA SER A 41 3.60 -5.41 -4.68
C SER A 41 4.08 -5.36 -3.24
N GLU A 42 3.20 -5.49 -2.27
CA GLU A 42 3.57 -5.64 -0.86
C GLU A 42 4.37 -6.96 -0.62
N SER A 43 5.23 -7.33 -1.57
CA SER A 43 6.33 -8.28 -1.65
C SER A 43 7.18 -8.35 -0.40
N ASN A 44 6.96 -7.49 0.59
CA ASN A 44 7.28 -7.88 1.95
C ASN A 44 6.44 -7.12 2.99
N LEU A 45 5.16 -7.49 3.15
CA LEU A 45 4.40 -7.10 4.35
C LEU A 45 5.13 -7.51 5.64
N TYR A 46 5.91 -8.59 5.58
CA TYR A 46 6.63 -9.14 6.72
C TYR A 46 8.06 -9.56 6.35
N PRO A 47 9.00 -8.61 6.22
CA PRO A 47 10.37 -8.88 5.78
C PRO A 47 11.17 -9.81 6.69
N LEU A 48 10.72 -9.99 7.92
CA LEU A 48 11.34 -10.86 8.93
C LEU A 48 10.57 -12.19 9.11
N HIS A 49 9.49 -12.43 8.37
CA HIS A 49 8.73 -13.67 8.51
C HIS A 49 9.55 -14.87 8.02
N GLY A 50 9.85 -15.80 8.94
CA GLY A 50 10.67 -16.99 8.66
C GLY A 50 12.18 -16.78 8.82
N THR A 51 12.64 -15.58 9.19
CA THR A 51 14.03 -15.40 9.63
C THR A 51 14.16 -15.86 11.08
N VAL A 52 15.22 -16.61 11.36
CA VAL A 52 15.56 -17.00 12.74
C VAL A 52 16.36 -15.87 13.34
N ILE A 53 15.71 -15.03 14.16
CA ILE A 53 16.39 -14.00 14.93
C ILE A 53 16.98 -14.70 16.17
N ARG A 54 18.31 -14.89 16.19
CA ARG A 54 19.01 -15.40 17.37
C ARG A 54 19.40 -14.22 18.24
N TYR A 55 18.89 -14.20 19.46
CA TYR A 55 19.35 -13.31 20.51
C TYR A 55 20.41 -14.06 21.30
N ASP A 56 21.66 -13.61 21.25
CA ASP A 56 22.74 -14.27 21.96
C ASP A 56 22.53 -14.12 23.49
N ASP A 57 22.08 -12.93 23.95
CA ASP A 57 21.74 -12.65 25.35
C ASP A 57 20.38 -11.91 25.44
N PRO A 58 19.24 -12.63 25.38
CA PRO A 58 17.91 -12.02 25.25
C PRO A 58 17.41 -11.24 26.49
N PHE A 59 18.06 -11.45 27.62
CA PHE A 59 17.70 -10.81 28.89
C PHE A 59 18.69 -9.72 29.31
N ASP A 60 19.73 -9.50 28.53
CA ASP A 60 20.68 -8.43 28.83
C ASP A 60 20.07 -7.07 28.53
N PRO A 61 20.39 -6.05 29.35
CA PRO A 61 19.99 -4.68 29.08
C PRO A 61 20.42 -4.22 27.68
N ALA A 62 19.51 -3.56 26.96
CA ALA A 62 19.83 -2.94 25.67
C ALA A 62 20.83 -1.79 25.79
N VAL A 63 21.04 -1.28 27.01
CA VAL A 63 21.97 -0.19 27.33
C VAL A 63 22.81 -0.55 28.56
N PRO A 64 24.06 -0.07 28.65
CA PRO A 64 24.91 -0.23 29.83
C PRO A 64 24.23 0.26 31.11
N LEU A 65 24.64 -0.26 32.26
CA LEU A 65 24.02 0.05 33.55
C LEU A 65 24.15 1.55 33.90
N GLU A 66 25.23 2.17 33.45
CA GLU A 66 25.55 3.59 33.66
C GLU A 66 24.57 4.54 32.97
N ASP A 67 23.87 4.06 31.93
CA ASP A 67 22.88 4.81 31.16
C ASP A 67 21.47 4.69 31.74
N TRP A 68 21.28 3.98 32.86
CA TRP A 68 19.99 3.89 33.54
C TRP A 68 19.75 5.13 34.42
N GLU A 69 18.79 5.96 34.03
CA GLU A 69 18.40 7.18 34.75
C GLU A 69 17.98 6.96 36.21
N MET A 70 17.58 5.73 36.56
CA MET A 70 17.18 5.33 37.92
C MET A 70 18.36 5.18 38.91
N LEU A 71 19.60 5.15 38.41
CA LEU A 71 20.80 4.94 39.23
C LEU A 71 21.60 6.24 39.46
N GLN A 72 21.06 7.39 39.04
CA GLN A 72 21.59 8.74 39.30
C GLN A 72 20.88 9.41 40.48
#